data_AF-A0A3S1AU78-F1
#
_entry.id   AF-A0A3S1AU78-F1
#
_cell.length_a   1.000
_cell.length_b   1.000
_cell.length_c   1.000
_cell.angle_alpha   90.00
_cell.angle_beta   90.00
_cell.angle_gamma   90.00
#
_symmetry.space_group_name_H-M   'P 1'
#
loop_
_entity.id
_entity.type
_entity.pdbx_description
1 polymer ?
#
loop_
_entity_poly.entity_id
_entity_poly.type
_entity_poly.pdbx_seq_one_letter_code
_entity_poly.pdbx_strand_id
1 'polypeptide(L)'
;IGYDMTNFPNSLNHSTVEDAAREISQFAPLVKTGCSPQLQPFLCSMHFPQCRETEQVLPCRSLCLQARSGCEELMNRFGFQWPEELSCDRLPESGNCFYPGMSSSSSHASTCERFSNRMCPDMGYNMTRLPNALGHKTVLSAKTNLQMWSPLINSKCSPQFEPFLCSMHFPQCSEAEQVLPCRSLCLQVRSGCEELMNRFGFPWPEELRAGHIQTD
;
A
#
# COMPACT_ATOMS: atom_id res chain seq x y z
N ILE A 1 9.36 1.99 -0.55
CA ILE A 1 9.42 0.75 0.27
C ILE A 1 8.44 0.73 1.46
N GLY A 2 8.02 1.89 2.01
CA GLY A 2 6.82 1.94 2.89
C GLY A 2 7.05 1.62 4.38
N TYR A 3 8.31 1.57 4.82
CA TYR A 3 8.75 1.44 6.21
C TYR A 3 10.03 2.26 6.41
N ASP A 4 10.37 2.55 7.66
CA ASP A 4 11.49 3.39 8.11
C ASP A 4 12.56 2.65 8.93
N MET A 5 12.28 1.42 9.37
CA MET A 5 13.20 0.58 10.14
C MET A 5 13.54 -0.73 9.40
N THR A 6 14.79 -1.17 9.52
CA THR A 6 15.33 -2.39 8.88
C THR A 6 16.05 -3.29 9.87
N ASN A 7 16.00 -4.61 9.66
CA ASN A 7 16.73 -5.59 10.47
C ASN A 7 18.01 -6.05 9.78
N PHE A 8 19.05 -6.29 10.57
CA PHE A 8 20.33 -6.86 10.13
C PHE A 8 20.74 -8.03 11.05
N PRO A 9 21.42 -9.08 10.54
CA PRO A 9 21.87 -9.22 9.15
C PRO A 9 20.73 -9.44 8.15
N ASN A 10 20.92 -9.01 6.90
CA ASN A 10 19.96 -9.26 5.83
C ASN A 10 20.19 -10.63 5.17
N SER A 11 19.35 -10.99 4.19
CA SER A 11 19.39 -12.30 3.53
C SER A 11 20.57 -12.46 2.57
N LEU A 12 21.30 -11.38 2.33
CA LEU A 12 22.55 -11.31 1.57
C LEU A 12 23.76 -11.33 2.51
N ASN A 13 23.57 -11.60 3.81
CA ASN A 13 24.60 -11.65 4.85
C ASN A 13 25.32 -10.32 5.13
N HIS A 14 24.76 -9.19 4.70
CA HIS A 14 25.26 -7.90 5.17
C HIS A 14 24.95 -7.77 6.66
N SER A 15 25.94 -7.32 7.44
CA SER A 15 25.78 -7.13 8.89
C SER A 15 25.42 -5.70 9.28
N THR A 16 25.60 -4.74 8.35
CA THR A 16 25.37 -3.31 8.57
C THR A 16 24.62 -2.67 7.42
N VAL A 17 23.96 -1.55 7.70
CA VAL A 17 23.29 -0.71 6.69
C VAL A 17 24.31 -0.23 5.66
N GLU A 18 25.51 0.13 6.11
CA GLU A 18 26.60 0.66 5.28
C GLU A 18 27.11 -0.38 4.28
N ASP A 19 27.23 -1.64 4.69
CA ASP A 19 27.65 -2.73 3.79
C ASP A 19 26.61 -2.97 2.70
N ALA A 20 25.33 -3.07 3.09
CA ALA A 20 24.23 -3.24 2.14
C ALA A 20 24.07 -2.03 1.20
N ALA A 21 24.27 -0.80 1.70
CA ALA A 21 24.23 0.43 0.92
C ALA A 21 25.35 0.51 -0.11
N ARG A 22 26.55 0.03 0.24
CA ARG A 22 27.68 -0.05 -0.68
C ARG A 22 27.38 -1.02 -1.82
N GLU A 23 26.85 -2.21 -1.51
CA GLU A 23 26.53 -3.20 -2.53
C GLU A 23 25.40 -2.76 -3.47
N ILE A 24 24.26 -2.30 -2.92
CA ILE A 24 23.10 -1.89 -3.72
C ILE A 24 23.42 -0.70 -4.64
N SER A 25 24.38 0.16 -4.26
CA SER A 25 24.77 1.32 -5.06
C SER A 25 25.31 0.94 -6.45
N GLN A 26 25.83 -0.28 -6.61
CA GLN A 26 26.33 -0.80 -7.89
C GLN A 26 25.21 -0.92 -8.95
N PHE A 27 23.95 -1.01 -8.53
CA PHE A 27 22.79 -1.09 -9.41
C PHE A 27 22.23 0.28 -9.82
N ALA A 28 22.77 1.40 -9.31
CA ALA A 28 22.28 2.74 -9.62
C ALA A 28 22.20 3.04 -11.13
N PRO A 29 23.15 2.61 -11.99
CA PRO A 29 23.02 2.78 -13.43
C PRO A 29 21.80 2.06 -14.01
N LEU A 30 21.56 0.80 -13.62
CA LEU A 30 20.39 0.04 -14.07
C LEU A 30 19.08 0.70 -13.64
N VAL A 31 18.99 1.12 -12.38
CA VAL A 31 17.80 1.83 -11.87
C VAL A 31 17.54 3.10 -12.70
N LYS A 32 18.60 3.86 -13.01
CA LYS A 32 18.49 5.07 -13.83
C LYS A 32 18.08 4.79 -15.29
N THR A 33 18.40 3.63 -15.84
CA THR A 33 17.94 3.26 -17.19
C THR A 33 16.44 2.99 -17.25
N GLY A 34 15.79 2.68 -16.12
CA GLY A 34 14.36 2.39 -16.08
C GLY A 34 13.98 1.08 -16.78
N CYS A 35 14.90 0.11 -16.87
CA CYS A 35 14.64 -1.20 -17.52
C CYS A 35 13.47 -1.97 -16.90
N SER A 36 13.17 -1.75 -15.62
CA SER A 36 11.96 -2.22 -14.96
C SER A 36 11.53 -1.25 -13.85
N PRO A 37 10.23 -0.92 -13.73
CA PRO A 37 9.72 -0.13 -12.61
C PRO A 37 9.83 -0.87 -11.27
N GLN A 38 9.99 -2.20 -11.30
CA GLN A 38 10.08 -3.03 -10.11
C GLN A 38 11.51 -3.26 -9.62
N LEU A 39 12.53 -2.83 -10.37
CA LEU A 39 13.92 -3.06 -10.01
C LEU A 39 14.30 -2.41 -8.68
N GLN A 40 14.02 -1.11 -8.50
CA GLN A 40 14.36 -0.40 -7.27
C GLN A 40 13.61 -0.98 -6.05
N PRO A 41 12.29 -1.19 -6.09
CA PRO A 41 11.58 -1.84 -4.98
C PRO A 41 12.12 -3.22 -4.62
N PHE A 42 12.47 -4.04 -5.63
CA PHE A 42 13.06 -5.36 -5.42
C PHE A 42 14.42 -5.27 -4.72
N LEU A 43 15.36 -4.48 -5.26
CA LEU A 43 16.69 -4.31 -4.68
C LEU A 43 16.62 -3.79 -3.25
N CYS A 44 15.77 -2.79 -2.99
CA CYS A 44 15.57 -2.26 -1.64
C CYS A 44 15.05 -3.33 -0.67
N SER A 45 14.13 -4.21 -1.10
CA SER A 45 13.59 -5.26 -0.24
C SER A 45 14.59 -6.37 0.11
N MET A 46 15.57 -6.64 -0.77
CA MET A 46 16.64 -7.60 -0.51
C MET A 46 17.71 -7.03 0.44
N HIS A 47 18.07 -5.75 0.25
CA HIS A 47 19.18 -5.11 0.96
C HIS A 47 18.76 -4.47 2.30
N PHE A 48 17.53 -3.97 2.40
CA PHE A 48 17.03 -3.25 3.57
C PHE A 48 15.68 -3.83 4.00
N PRO A 49 15.61 -5.08 4.47
CA PRO A 49 14.34 -5.73 4.81
C PRO A 49 13.60 -4.99 5.92
N GLN A 50 12.26 -4.98 5.89
CA GLN A 50 11.46 -4.37 6.96
C GLN A 50 11.78 -4.97 8.34
N CYS A 51 11.95 -4.12 9.36
CA CYS A 51 12.07 -4.56 10.75
C CYS A 51 10.79 -5.27 11.21
N ARG A 52 10.92 -6.53 11.68
CA ARG A 52 9.84 -7.34 12.28
C ARG A 52 10.38 -8.14 13.46
N GLU A 53 9.51 -8.39 14.44
CA GLU A 53 9.87 -9.06 15.70
C GLU A 53 10.14 -10.56 15.55
N THR A 54 9.44 -11.22 14.61
CA THR A 54 9.46 -12.69 14.51
C THR A 54 10.38 -13.21 13.42
N GLU A 55 10.30 -12.69 12.20
CA GLU A 55 11.07 -13.18 11.05
C GLU A 55 11.32 -12.11 9.98
N GLN A 56 12.42 -12.26 9.23
CA GLN A 56 12.74 -11.43 8.08
C GLN A 56 11.85 -11.83 6.88
N VAL A 57 11.14 -10.85 6.30
CA VAL A 57 10.26 -11.09 5.15
C VAL A 57 11.02 -10.88 3.84
N LEU A 58 11.13 -11.93 3.04
CA LEU A 58 11.72 -11.89 1.70
C LEU A 58 10.72 -11.35 0.65
N PRO A 59 11.19 -10.73 -0.44
CA PRO A 59 10.32 -10.36 -1.54
C PRO A 59 9.69 -11.56 -2.24
N CYS A 60 8.49 -11.38 -2.76
CA CYS A 60 7.82 -12.41 -3.55
C CYS A 60 8.59 -12.68 -4.86
N ARG A 61 8.58 -13.93 -5.32
CA ARG A 61 9.21 -14.33 -6.60
C ARG A 61 8.67 -13.50 -7.78
N SER A 62 7.38 -13.18 -7.78
CA SER A 62 6.75 -12.34 -8.79
C SER A 62 7.36 -10.93 -8.87
N LEU A 63 7.79 -10.35 -7.75
CA LEU A 63 8.48 -9.06 -7.72
C LEU A 63 9.86 -9.17 -8.39
N CYS A 64 10.62 -10.21 -8.02
CA CYS A 64 11.93 -10.47 -8.60
C CYS A 64 11.85 -10.69 -10.11
N LEU A 65 10.91 -11.52 -10.58
CA LEU A 65 10.74 -11.79 -12.00
C LEU A 65 10.41 -10.51 -12.79
N GLN A 66 9.59 -9.62 -12.23
CA GLN A 66 9.30 -8.32 -12.84
C GLN A 66 10.49 -7.37 -12.81
N ALA A 67 11.28 -7.36 -11.73
CA ALA A 67 12.51 -6.59 -11.63
C ALA A 67 13.57 -7.07 -12.63
N ARG A 68 13.68 -8.39 -12.82
CA ARG A 68 14.59 -9.05 -13.75
C ARG A 68 14.18 -8.82 -15.20
N SER A 69 12.87 -8.77 -15.47
CA SER A 69 12.30 -8.52 -16.80
C SER A 69 12.85 -7.21 -17.39
N GLY A 70 13.42 -7.28 -18.60
CA GLY A 70 14.07 -6.16 -19.28
C GLY A 70 15.47 -5.81 -18.76
N CYS A 71 15.72 -5.90 -17.46
CA CYS A 71 17.02 -5.59 -16.86
C CYS A 71 18.06 -6.69 -17.10
N GLU A 72 17.70 -7.97 -17.04
CA GLU A 72 18.61 -9.09 -17.30
C GLU A 72 19.11 -9.09 -18.75
N GLU A 73 18.24 -8.84 -19.71
CA GLU A 73 18.63 -8.70 -21.12
C GLU A 73 19.60 -7.53 -21.32
N LEU A 74 19.34 -6.39 -20.65
CA LEU A 74 20.22 -5.24 -20.68
C LEU A 74 21.59 -5.56 -20.07
N MET A 75 21.65 -6.23 -18.92
CA MET A 75 22.91 -6.66 -18.29
C MET A 75 23.71 -7.57 -19.20
N ASN A 76 23.05 -8.59 -19.78
CA ASN A 76 23.68 -9.57 -20.65
C ASN A 76 24.31 -8.91 -21.88
N ARG A 77 23.69 -7.87 -22.44
CA ARG A 77 24.26 -7.10 -23.57
C ARG A 77 25.59 -6.42 -23.23
N PHE A 78 25.81 -6.06 -21.96
CA PHE A 78 27.05 -5.46 -21.49
C PHE A 78 27.99 -6.48 -20.82
N GLY A 79 27.70 -7.78 -20.96
CA GLY A 79 28.55 -8.86 -20.43
C GLY A 79 28.37 -9.14 -18.94
N PHE A 80 27.31 -8.62 -18.31
CA PHE A 80 26.97 -8.90 -16.92
C PHE A 80 25.84 -9.91 -16.84
N GLN A 81 25.93 -10.86 -15.92
CA GLN A 81 24.85 -11.80 -15.63
C GLN A 81 24.04 -11.34 -14.42
N TRP A 82 22.77 -11.77 -14.36
CA TRP A 82 21.96 -11.57 -13.16
C TRP A 82 22.62 -12.28 -11.95
N PRO A 83 22.86 -11.60 -10.82
CA PRO A 83 23.60 -12.18 -9.69
C PRO A 83 22.88 -13.39 -9.08
N GLU A 84 23.65 -14.39 -8.66
CA GLU A 84 23.11 -15.63 -8.09
C GLU A 84 22.42 -15.38 -6.75
N GLU A 85 22.92 -14.43 -5.98
CA GLU A 85 22.37 -13.98 -4.70
C GLU A 85 20.98 -13.35 -4.86
N LEU A 86 20.69 -12.80 -6.05
CA LEU A 86 19.40 -12.22 -6.42
C LEU A 86 18.55 -13.17 -7.27
N SER A 87 18.88 -14.46 -7.31
CA SER A 87 18.10 -15.45 -8.07
C SER A 87 16.66 -15.54 -7.58
N CYS A 88 15.71 -15.39 -8.50
CA CYS A 88 14.28 -15.44 -8.21
C CYS A 88 13.82 -16.83 -7.72
N ASP A 89 14.55 -17.89 -8.05
CA ASP A 89 14.21 -19.27 -7.67
C ASP A 89 14.35 -19.49 -6.16
N ARG A 90 15.20 -18.69 -5.50
CA ARG A 90 15.40 -18.71 -4.04
C ARG A 90 14.30 -17.98 -3.27
N LEU A 91 13.38 -17.32 -3.98
CA LEU A 91 12.30 -16.54 -3.38
C LEU A 91 10.97 -17.29 -3.36
N PRO A 92 10.09 -17.01 -2.38
CA PRO A 92 8.80 -17.66 -2.23
C PRO A 92 7.83 -17.31 -3.37
N GLU A 93 7.08 -18.30 -3.86
CA GLU A 93 6.05 -18.13 -4.90
C GLU A 93 4.76 -17.46 -4.40
N SER A 94 4.33 -17.79 -3.17
CA SER A 94 3.09 -17.29 -2.55
C SER A 94 3.18 -17.37 -1.01
N GLY A 95 2.48 -16.49 -0.27
CA GLY A 95 2.44 -16.48 1.20
C GLY A 95 2.94 -15.17 1.83
N ASN A 96 3.52 -15.24 3.04
CA ASN A 96 4.11 -14.11 3.80
C ASN A 96 5.37 -13.53 3.12
N CYS A 97 5.27 -13.01 1.89
CA CYS A 97 6.37 -12.35 1.18
C CYS A 97 6.07 -10.86 0.94
N PHE A 98 7.12 -10.08 0.73
CA PHE A 98 7.02 -8.65 0.46
C PHE A 98 6.74 -8.40 -1.02
N TYR A 99 5.74 -7.56 -1.30
CA TYR A 99 5.53 -7.01 -2.63
C TYR A 99 5.09 -5.54 -2.50
N PRO A 100 5.65 -4.58 -3.25
CA PRO A 100 5.31 -3.16 -3.14
C PRO A 100 3.82 -2.94 -3.43
N GLY A 101 3.11 -2.28 -2.52
CA GLY A 101 1.65 -2.12 -2.62
C GLY A 101 0.86 -3.35 -2.11
N MET A 102 1.46 -4.54 -2.12
CA MET A 102 1.02 -5.67 -1.30
C MET A 102 1.59 -5.48 0.09
N SER A 103 0.98 -4.56 0.82
CA SER A 103 0.56 -4.82 2.19
C SER A 103 0.67 -6.32 2.52
N SER A 104 1.75 -6.74 3.19
CA SER A 104 2.05 -8.15 3.51
C SER A 104 0.76 -8.87 3.88
N SER A 105 0.42 -9.95 3.21
CA SER A 105 -0.59 -10.87 3.72
C SER A 105 -0.01 -11.58 4.95
N SER A 106 0.31 -10.86 6.03
CA SER A 106 -0.20 -11.35 7.29
C SER A 106 -1.67 -11.60 7.00
N SER A 107 -2.15 -12.79 7.31
CA SER A 107 -3.49 -12.90 7.86
C SER A 107 -3.64 -11.73 8.83
N HIS A 108 -4.13 -10.58 8.35
CA HIS A 108 -4.48 -9.48 9.21
C HIS A 108 -5.74 -10.03 9.84
N ALA A 109 -5.55 -10.75 10.96
CA ALA A 109 -6.55 -10.75 12.00
C ALA A 109 -6.99 -9.29 12.09
N SER A 110 -8.22 -9.04 11.65
CA SER A 110 -8.67 -7.67 11.50
C SER A 110 -8.59 -7.05 12.89
N THR A 111 -7.77 -6.02 13.04
CA THR A 111 -7.57 -5.41 14.34
C THR A 111 -8.62 -4.34 14.53
N CYS A 112 -9.23 -4.34 15.72
CA CYS A 112 -10.09 -3.25 16.11
C CYS A 112 -9.28 -2.23 16.91
N GLU A 113 -9.07 -1.08 16.30
CA GLU A 113 -8.30 0.01 16.88
C GLU A 113 -9.22 1.18 17.27
N ARG A 114 -8.94 1.81 18.40
CA ARG A 114 -9.67 3.02 18.80
C ARG A 114 -9.26 4.18 17.91
N PHE A 115 -10.23 4.88 17.34
CA PHE A 115 -9.98 6.09 16.59
C PHE A 115 -10.72 7.28 17.21
N SER A 116 -10.18 8.47 16.94
CA SER A 116 -10.80 9.75 17.26
C SER A 116 -10.32 10.73 16.19
N ASN A 117 -11.25 11.33 15.47
CA ASN A 117 -10.95 12.29 14.41
C ASN A 117 -11.94 13.45 14.47
N ARG A 118 -11.43 14.68 14.44
CA ARG A 118 -12.23 15.90 14.47
C ARG A 118 -12.89 16.23 13.13
N MET A 119 -12.44 15.59 12.05
CA MET A 119 -13.02 15.71 10.71
C MET A 119 -14.22 14.81 10.47
N CYS A 120 -14.50 13.89 11.40
CA CYS A 120 -15.66 13.04 11.33
C CYS A 120 -16.71 13.52 12.33
N PRO A 121 -18.01 13.45 11.96
CA PRO A 121 -19.07 13.67 12.92
C PRO A 121 -19.07 12.55 13.97
N ASP A 122 -19.90 12.68 14.99
CA ASP A 122 -20.14 11.56 15.91
C ASP A 122 -20.78 10.41 15.14
N MET A 123 -19.99 9.36 14.91
CA MET A 123 -20.40 8.17 14.16
C MET A 123 -21.15 7.16 15.05
N GLY A 124 -21.24 7.38 16.36
CA GLY A 124 -21.86 6.44 17.32
C GLY A 124 -20.98 5.24 17.69
N TYR A 125 -19.73 5.19 17.21
CA TYR A 125 -18.72 4.20 17.60
C TYR A 125 -17.32 4.83 17.60
N ASN A 126 -16.41 4.24 18.37
CA ASN A 126 -15.03 4.72 18.51
C ASN A 126 -13.97 3.65 18.19
N MET A 127 -14.39 2.46 17.74
CA MET A 127 -13.51 1.37 17.34
C MET A 127 -13.66 1.12 15.84
N THR A 128 -12.55 1.16 15.11
CA THR A 128 -12.50 0.91 13.67
C THR A 128 -11.81 -0.42 13.36
N ARG A 129 -12.31 -1.13 12.34
CA ARG A 129 -11.64 -2.33 11.81
C ARG A 129 -10.52 -1.92 10.84
N LEU A 130 -9.35 -2.54 10.97
CA LEU A 130 -8.22 -2.40 10.06
C LEU A 130 -7.73 -3.77 9.56
N PRO A 131 -7.22 -3.87 8.31
CA PRO A 131 -7.21 -2.81 7.30
C PRO A 131 -8.62 -2.43 6.83
N ASN A 132 -8.84 -1.18 6.43
CA ASN A 132 -10.12 -0.74 5.86
C ASN A 132 -10.19 -1.05 4.34
N ALA A 133 -11.33 -0.77 3.70
CA ALA A 133 -11.54 -1.07 2.27
C ALA A 133 -10.64 -0.27 1.34
N LEU A 134 -10.08 0.84 1.83
CA LEU A 134 -9.13 1.67 1.09
C LEU A 134 -7.69 1.16 1.26
N GLY A 135 -7.48 0.05 1.97
CA GLY A 135 -6.17 -0.57 2.18
C GLY A 135 -5.33 0.08 3.30
N HIS A 136 -5.88 1.05 4.03
CA HIS A 136 -5.18 1.65 5.16
C HIS A 136 -5.07 0.64 6.30
N LYS A 137 -3.86 0.50 6.86
CA LYS A 137 -3.55 -0.48 7.91
C LYS A 137 -3.51 0.10 9.32
N THR A 138 -3.42 1.42 9.43
CA THR A 138 -3.30 2.12 10.71
C THR A 138 -4.29 3.26 10.74
N VAL A 139 -4.80 3.58 11.94
CA VAL A 139 -5.66 4.76 12.14
C VAL A 139 -4.97 6.03 11.63
N LEU A 140 -3.64 6.15 11.79
CA LEU A 140 -2.89 7.30 11.31
C LEU A 140 -2.93 7.43 9.78
N SER A 141 -2.67 6.34 9.06
CA SER A 141 -2.71 6.36 7.59
C SER A 141 -4.10 6.75 7.05
N ALA A 142 -5.17 6.23 7.66
CA ALA A 142 -6.54 6.60 7.31
C ALA A 142 -6.84 8.07 7.64
N LYS A 143 -6.39 8.58 8.80
CA LYS A 143 -6.55 10.01 9.17
C LYS A 143 -5.85 10.95 8.20
N THR A 144 -4.59 10.65 7.86
CA THR A 144 -3.81 11.48 6.93
C THR A 144 -4.43 11.46 5.54
N ASN A 145 -4.94 10.31 5.07
CA ASN A 145 -5.66 10.26 3.81
C ASN A 145 -6.94 11.11 3.84
N LEU A 146 -7.75 10.98 4.90
CA LEU A 146 -8.99 11.74 5.05
C LEU A 146 -8.75 13.26 5.01
N GLN A 147 -7.64 13.74 5.57
CA GLN A 147 -7.28 15.15 5.54
C GLN A 147 -7.14 15.72 4.13
N MET A 148 -6.71 14.91 3.15
CA MET A 148 -6.59 15.34 1.75
C MET A 148 -7.94 15.70 1.12
N TRP A 149 -9.04 15.19 1.68
CA TRP A 149 -10.40 15.45 1.20
C TRP A 149 -11.02 16.75 1.72
N SER A 150 -10.31 17.48 2.60
CA SER A 150 -10.79 18.74 3.20
C SER A 150 -11.35 19.75 2.20
N PRO A 151 -10.72 20.02 1.03
CA PRO A 151 -11.27 20.96 0.07
C PRO A 151 -12.64 20.55 -0.46
N LEU A 152 -12.84 19.27 -0.73
CA LEU A 152 -14.09 18.75 -1.27
C LEU A 152 -15.17 18.63 -0.17
N ILE A 153 -14.79 18.27 1.07
CA ILE A 153 -15.67 18.35 2.24
C ILE A 153 -16.18 19.78 2.44
N ASN A 154 -15.28 20.76 2.42
CA ASN A 154 -15.62 22.17 2.60
C ASN A 154 -16.44 22.77 1.45
N SER A 155 -16.37 22.18 0.25
CA SER A 155 -17.21 22.58 -0.89
C SER A 155 -18.70 22.28 -0.66
N LYS A 156 -19.01 21.36 0.26
CA LYS A 156 -20.38 20.91 0.57
C LYS A 156 -21.16 20.44 -0.67
N CYS A 157 -20.46 19.81 -1.61
CA CYS A 157 -21.05 19.23 -2.82
C CYS A 157 -22.12 18.17 -2.53
N SER A 158 -22.05 17.49 -1.38
CA SER A 158 -23.10 16.64 -0.84
C SER A 158 -23.11 16.69 0.68
N PRO A 159 -24.29 16.77 1.34
CA PRO A 159 -24.38 16.72 2.80
C PRO A 159 -23.92 15.38 3.38
N GLN A 160 -23.89 14.33 2.55
CA GLN A 160 -23.50 12.99 2.96
C GLN A 160 -22.01 12.69 2.70
N PHE A 161 -21.27 13.63 2.12
CA PHE A 161 -19.89 13.36 1.69
C PHE A 161 -18.94 13.07 2.86
N GLU A 162 -18.99 13.90 3.91
CA GLU A 162 -18.17 13.72 5.11
C GLU A 162 -18.51 12.42 5.86
N PRO A 163 -19.78 12.13 6.20
CA PRO A 163 -20.15 10.84 6.80
C PRO A 163 -19.75 9.64 5.94
N PHE A 164 -19.90 9.72 4.62
CA PHE A 164 -19.51 8.66 3.70
C PHE A 164 -18.00 8.41 3.75
N LEU A 165 -17.17 9.44 3.64
CA LEU A 165 -15.72 9.28 3.72
C LEU A 165 -15.29 8.73 5.08
N CYS A 166 -15.91 9.18 6.17
CA CYS A 166 -15.64 8.65 7.50
C CYS A 166 -16.00 7.17 7.62
N SER A 167 -17.12 6.72 7.04
CA SER A 167 -17.48 5.30 7.03
C SER A 167 -16.49 4.42 6.24
N MET A 168 -15.90 4.95 5.17
CA MET A 168 -14.89 4.26 4.36
C MET A 168 -13.52 4.22 5.06
N HIS A 169 -13.13 5.31 5.72
CA HIS A 169 -11.82 5.43 6.40
C HIS A 169 -11.79 4.79 7.78
N PHE A 170 -12.93 4.81 8.48
CA PHE A 170 -13.06 4.30 9.84
C PHE A 170 -14.31 3.41 9.96
N PRO A 171 -14.39 2.27 9.26
CA PRO A 171 -15.55 1.39 9.34
C PRO A 171 -15.72 0.84 10.75
N GLN A 172 -16.97 0.68 11.21
CA GLN A 172 -17.27 0.11 12.52
C GLN A 172 -16.57 -1.24 12.71
N CYS A 173 -15.92 -1.41 13.87
CA CYS A 173 -15.38 -2.71 14.28
C CYS A 173 -16.52 -3.74 14.37
N SER A 174 -16.42 -4.82 13.59
CA SER A 174 -17.31 -5.97 13.60
C SER A 174 -16.49 -7.24 13.43
N GLU A 175 -16.80 -8.27 14.22
CA GLU A 175 -16.13 -9.58 14.23
C GLU A 175 -16.40 -10.37 12.93
N ALA A 176 -17.58 -10.19 12.31
CA ALA A 176 -17.98 -10.95 11.13
C ALA A 176 -17.28 -10.44 9.87
N GLU A 177 -17.62 -9.23 9.42
CA GLU A 177 -17.12 -8.67 8.16
C GLU A 177 -16.95 -7.15 8.26
N GLN A 178 -16.22 -6.57 7.30
CA GLN A 178 -16.08 -5.14 7.23
C GLN A 178 -17.40 -4.52 6.74
N VAL A 179 -17.96 -3.61 7.54
CA VAL A 179 -19.17 -2.88 7.18
C VAL A 179 -18.82 -1.82 6.13
N LEU A 180 -19.46 -1.89 4.97
CA LEU A 180 -19.37 -0.88 3.91
C LEU A 180 -20.62 0.00 3.90
N PRO A 181 -20.52 1.27 3.45
CA PRO A 181 -21.70 2.13 3.29
C PRO A 181 -22.67 1.54 2.27
N CYS A 182 -23.94 1.93 2.25
CA CYS A 182 -24.88 1.44 1.23
C CYS A 182 -24.49 1.94 -0.17
N ARG A 183 -24.79 1.13 -1.21
CA ARG A 183 -24.62 1.53 -2.61
C ARG A 183 -25.36 2.83 -2.94
N SER A 184 -26.57 2.97 -2.43
CA SER A 184 -27.39 4.18 -2.58
C SER A 184 -26.70 5.45 -2.07
N LEU A 185 -26.07 5.37 -0.88
CA LEU A 185 -25.29 6.46 -0.29
C LEU A 185 -24.07 6.83 -1.16
N CYS A 186 -23.34 5.83 -1.66
CA CYS A 186 -22.21 6.04 -2.57
C CYS A 186 -22.64 6.78 -3.85
N LEU A 187 -23.72 6.33 -4.49
CA LEU A 187 -24.24 6.96 -5.70
C LEU A 187 -24.71 8.40 -5.46
N GLN A 188 -25.38 8.65 -4.34
CA GLN A 188 -25.82 9.99 -3.95
C GLN A 188 -24.62 10.93 -3.79
N VAL A 189 -23.60 10.53 -3.05
CA VAL A 189 -22.37 11.30 -2.85
C VAL A 189 -21.67 11.58 -4.18
N ARG A 190 -21.51 10.55 -5.01
CA ARG A 190 -20.89 10.69 -6.33
C ARG A 190 -21.63 11.68 -7.20
N SER A 191 -22.97 11.60 -7.27
CA SER A 191 -23.78 12.52 -8.08
C SER A 191 -23.63 14.00 -7.66
N GLY A 192 -23.36 14.27 -6.38
CA GLY A 192 -23.16 15.64 -5.88
C GLY A 192 -21.76 16.18 -6.14
N CYS A 193 -20.73 15.32 -6.12
CA CYS A 193 -19.33 15.74 -6.03
C CYS A 193 -18.49 15.43 -7.28
N GLU A 194 -18.89 14.46 -8.11
CA GLU A 194 -18.09 14.00 -9.27
C GLU A 194 -17.87 15.11 -10.30
N GLU A 195 -18.91 15.88 -10.64
CA GLU A 195 -18.77 16.99 -11.61
C GLU A 195 -17.80 18.06 -11.11
N LEU A 196 -17.85 18.38 -9.82
CA LEU A 196 -16.94 19.33 -9.20
C LEU A 196 -15.49 18.85 -9.28
N MET A 197 -15.23 17.57 -8.98
CA MET A 197 -13.90 16.99 -9.12
C MET A 197 -13.40 17.01 -10.56
N ASN A 198 -14.26 16.61 -11.51
CA ASN A 198 -13.94 16.60 -12.94
C ASN A 198 -13.57 17.99 -13.46
N ARG A 199 -14.23 19.05 -12.96
CA ARG A 199 -13.93 20.44 -13.32
C ARG A 199 -12.50 20.85 -12.95
N PHE A 200 -11.92 20.25 -11.91
CA PHE A 200 -10.53 20.47 -11.49
C PHE A 200 -9.56 19.42 -12.05
N GLY A 201 -10.01 18.57 -12.99
CA GLY A 201 -9.16 17.56 -13.64
C GLY A 201 -8.91 16.30 -12.81
N PHE A 202 -9.70 16.08 -11.76
CA PHE A 202 -9.59 14.88 -10.93
C PHE A 202 -10.78 13.96 -11.21
N PRO A 203 -10.57 12.76 -11.78
CA PRO A 203 -11.66 11.79 -11.94
C PRO A 203 -12.10 11.24 -10.57
N TRP A 204 -13.33 10.75 -10.48
CA TRP A 204 -13.81 10.06 -9.27
C TRP A 204 -12.96 8.81 -9.00
N PRO A 205 -12.41 8.60 -7.78
CA PRO A 205 -11.52 7.48 -7.51
C PRO A 205 -12.22 6.13 -7.60
N GLU A 206 -11.52 5.13 -8.14
CA GLU A 206 -12.05 3.77 -8.30
C GLU A 206 -12.35 3.11 -6.95
N GLU A 207 -11.58 3.45 -5.91
CA GLU A 207 -11.74 2.94 -4.55
C GLU A 207 -13.04 3.42 -3.88
N LEU A 208 -13.62 4.54 -4.36
CA LEU A 208 -14.87 5.10 -3.87
C LEU A 208 -16.06 4.77 -4.77
N ARG A 209 -15.91 3.86 -5.75
CA ARG A 209 -17.02 3.47 -6.63
C ARG A 209 -17.92 2.43 -6.00
N ALA A 210 -19.21 2.58 -6.29
CA ALA A 210 -20.29 1.68 -5.89
C ALA A 210 -20.12 0.20 -6.30
N GLY A 211 -19.20 -0.12 -7.22
CA GLY A 211 -18.97 -1.49 -7.70
C GLY A 211 -18.38 -2.44 -6.65
N HIS A 212 -17.78 -1.90 -5.58
CA HIS A 212 -17.17 -2.67 -4.49
C HIS A 212 -18.00 -2.68 -3.20
N ILE A 213 -19.21 -2.13 -3.25
CA ILE A 213 -20.03 -1.83 -2.09
C ILE A 213 -21.24 -2.79 -2.06
N GLN A 214 -21.52 -3.39 -0.90
CA GLN A 214 -22.62 -4.36 -0.73
C GLN A 214 -23.94 -3.80 -1.28
N THR A 215 -24.69 -4.66 -1.97
CA THR A 215 -26.04 -4.37 -2.45
C THR A 215 -27.02 -4.40 -1.27
N ASP A 216 -27.99 -3.49 -1.29
CA ASP A 216 -29.02 -3.33 -0.26
C ASP A 216 -29.77 -4.64 0.08
#